data_AF-A0A9L0IYD4-F1
#
_entry.id   AF-A0A9L0IYD4-F1
#
_cell.length_a   1.000
_cell.length_b   1.000
_cell.length_c   1.000
_cell.angle_alpha   90.00
_cell.angle_beta   90.00
_cell.angle_gamma   90.00
#
_symmetry.space_group_name_H-M   'P 1'
#
loop_
_entity.id
_entity.type
_entity.pdbx_description
1 polymer ?
#
loop_
_entity_poly.entity_id
_entity_poly.type
_entity_poly.pdbx_seq_one_letter_code
_entity_poly.pdbx_strand_id
1 'polypeptide(L)' 'MRLWLRGLVLQALRSTRGVCGPRGQPPPLPVPQKIVATWEAINLGRQPVPEYFNFARDVLDVWTQLEKVKPTVS' A
#
# COMPACT_ATOMS: atom_id res chain seq x y z
N MET A 1 15.76 20.62 42.21
CA MET A 1 16.04 19.26 41.70
C MET A 1 14.85 18.55 41.03
N ARG A 2 13.58 18.78 41.43
CA ARG A 2 12.40 18.10 40.86
C ARG A 2 12.07 18.42 39.38
N LEU A 3 12.46 19.59 38.89
CA LEU A 3 12.21 20.02 37.50
C LEU A 3 13.13 19.34 36.48
N TRP A 4 14.36 19.01 36.87
CA TRP A 4 15.32 18.30 36.04
C TRP A 4 14.92 16.85 35.79
N LEU A 5 14.43 16.17 36.85
CA LEU A 5 13.87 14.82 36.75
C LEU A 5 12.68 14.78 35.78
N ARG A 6 11.80 15.80 35.80
CA ARG A 6 10.69 15.92 34.85
C ARG A 6 11.18 16.12 33.41
N GLY A 7 12.23 16.92 33.21
CA GLY A 7 12.86 17.11 31.89
C GLY A 7 13.42 15.79 31.33
N LEU A 8 14.14 15.03 32.15
CA LEU A 8 14.72 13.73 31.76
C LEU A 8 13.65 12.68 31.44
N VAL A 9 12.58 12.61 32.24
CA VAL A 9 11.44 11.70 31.99
C VAL A 9 10.73 12.05 30.68
N LEU A 10 10.51 13.33 30.40
CA LEU A 10 9.88 13.78 29.16
C LEU A 10 10.78 13.54 27.93
N GLN A 11 12.09 13.66 28.09
CA GLN A 11 13.05 13.40 27.02
C GLN A 11 13.15 11.89 26.71
N ALA A 12 13.12 11.04 27.73
CA ALA A 12 13.03 9.58 27.57
C ALA A 12 11.72 9.15 26.89
N LEU A 13 10.57 9.73 27.28
CA LEU A 13 9.27 9.50 26.64
C LEU A 13 9.22 9.97 25.17
N ARG A 14 9.92 11.04 24.81
CA ARG A 14 10.07 11.45 23.40
C ARG A 14 10.97 10.51 22.61
N SER A 15 12.04 10.02 23.21
CA SER A 15 12.99 9.10 22.55
C SER A 15 12.36 7.75 22.21
N THR A 16 11.44 7.24 23.04
CA THR A 16 10.69 6.00 22.73
C THR A 16 9.63 6.21 21.65
N ARG A 17 9.10 7.44 21.51
CA ARG A 17 8.15 7.80 20.44
C ARG A 17 8.78 7.87 19.04
N GLY A 18 10.11 7.95 18.94
CA GLY A 18 10.85 7.88 17.68
C GLY A 18 11.04 6.46 17.14
N VAL A 19 10.79 5.42 17.95
CA VAL A 19 10.99 4.01 17.57
C VAL A 19 9.69 3.34 17.11
N CYS A 20 8.54 3.90 17.50
CA CYS A 20 7.21 3.48 17.05
C CYS A 20 6.61 4.47 16.04
N GLY A 21 7.42 4.96 15.09
CA GLY A 21 6.86 5.33 13.79
C GLY A 21 6.39 4.05 13.09
N PRO A 22 5.37 4.07 12.21
CA PRO A 22 5.01 2.90 11.42
C PRO A 22 6.27 2.45 10.68
N ARG A 23 6.88 1.36 11.17
CA ARG A 23 8.06 0.76 10.57
C ARG A 23 7.67 0.39 9.16
N GLY A 24 8.24 1.12 8.19
CA GLY A 24 8.07 0.91 6.78
C GLY A 24 6.62 0.63 6.41
N GLN A 25 5.83 1.66 6.12
CA GLN A 25 4.76 1.43 5.17
C GLN A 25 5.45 0.81 3.95
N PRO A 26 5.18 -0.48 3.61
CA PRO A 26 5.73 -1.03 2.39
C PRO A 26 5.35 -0.04 1.29
N PRO A 27 6.27 0.28 0.35
CA PRO A 27 5.93 1.15 -0.77
C PRO A 27 4.58 0.66 -1.28
N PRO A 28 3.57 1.55 -1.40
CA PRO A 28 2.23 1.12 -1.76
C PRO A 28 2.42 0.20 -2.95
N LEU A 29 2.06 -1.08 -2.76
CA LEU A 29 2.16 -2.05 -3.84
C LEU A 29 1.52 -1.35 -5.03
N PRO A 30 2.10 -1.43 -6.24
CA PRO A 30 1.44 -0.92 -7.43
C PRO A 30 0.16 -1.74 -7.61
N VAL A 31 -0.86 -1.37 -6.83
CA VAL A 31 -2.23 -1.77 -7.01
C VAL A 31 -2.50 -1.31 -8.42
N PRO A 32 -3.00 -2.19 -9.29
CA PRO A 32 -3.37 -1.79 -10.63
C PRO A 32 -4.56 -0.82 -10.55
N GLN A 33 -4.31 0.44 -10.16
CA GLN A 33 -5.33 1.45 -9.86
C GLN A 33 -6.20 1.67 -11.10
N LYS A 34 -5.61 1.55 -12.28
CA LYS A 34 -6.32 1.55 -13.55
C LYS A 34 -7.35 0.41 -13.65
N ILE A 35 -7.01 -0.81 -13.23
CA ILE A 35 -7.90 -1.97 -13.27
C ILE A 35 -9.03 -1.81 -12.24
N VAL A 36 -8.69 -1.36 -11.03
CA VAL A 36 -9.68 -1.10 -9.97
C VAL A 36 -10.66 -0.02 -10.42
N ALA A 37 -10.17 1.09 -10.96
CA ALA A 37 -11.02 2.17 -11.46
C ALA A 37 -11.89 1.74 -12.65
N THR A 38 -11.34 0.95 -13.58
CA THR A 38 -12.11 0.38 -14.69
C THR A 38 -13.19 -0.58 -14.20
N TRP A 39 -12.88 -1.45 -13.23
CA TRP A 39 -13.86 -2.37 -12.63
C TRP A 39 -14.99 -1.63 -11.91
N GLU A 40 -14.67 -0.61 -11.12
CA GLU A 40 -15.68 0.23 -10.47
C GLU A 40 -16.58 0.94 -11.50
N ALA A 41 -16.00 1.50 -12.56
CA ALA A 41 -16.75 2.15 -13.61
C ALA A 41 -17.69 1.18 -14.36
N ILE A 42 -17.25 -0.07 -14.56
CA ILE A 42 -18.07 -1.14 -15.17
C ILE A 42 -19.22 -1.53 -14.26
N ASN A 43 -18.96 -1.76 -12.96
CA ASN A 43 -20.01 -2.12 -12.01
C ASN A 43 -21.05 -1.03 -11.81
N LEU A 44 -20.64 0.25 -11.90
CA LEU A 44 -21.54 1.39 -11.86
C LEU A 44 -22.27 1.64 -13.18
N GLY A 45 -22.04 0.82 -14.21
CA GLY A 45 -22.63 0.96 -15.55
C GLY A 45 -22.14 2.19 -16.31
N ARG A 46 -21.06 2.85 -15.84
CA ARG A 46 -20.47 4.03 -16.48
C ARG A 46 -19.57 3.68 -17.65
N GLN A 47 -19.06 2.45 -17.69
CA GLN A 47 -18.23 1.95 -18.77
C GLN A 47 -18.70 0.54 -19.17
N PRO A 48 -18.82 0.25 -20.48
CA PRO A 48 -19.08 -1.10 -20.93
C PRO A 48 -17.86 -2.00 -20.71
N VAL A 49 -18.11 -3.31 -20.64
CA VAL A 49 -17.02 -4.31 -20.64
C VAL A 49 -16.25 -4.19 -21.96
N PRO A 50 -14.90 -4.20 -21.94
CA PRO A 50 -14.10 -4.14 -23.15
C PRO A 50 -14.43 -5.28 -24.13
N GLU A 51 -14.46 -4.96 -25.43
CA GLU A 51 -14.92 -5.87 -26.50
C GLU A 51 -14.10 -7.16 -26.63
N TYR A 52 -12.83 -7.13 -26.22
CA TYR A 52 -11.91 -8.27 -26.24
C TYR A 52 -11.52 -8.77 -24.85
N PHE A 53 -12.29 -8.41 -23.82
CA PHE A 53 -12.02 -8.88 -22.48
C PHE A 53 -12.11 -10.40 -22.43
N ASN A 54 -11.02 -11.05 -22.03
CA ASN A 54 -10.95 -12.47 -21.83
C ASN A 54 -10.47 -12.75 -20.42
N PHE A 55 -11.36 -13.29 -19.59
CA PHE A 55 -11.07 -13.56 -18.18
C PHE A 55 -9.80 -14.42 -18.00
N ALA A 56 -9.66 -15.49 -18.78
CA ALA A 56 -8.52 -16.39 -18.64
C ALA A 56 -7.21 -15.69 -18.96
N ARG A 57 -7.18 -14.86 -19.99
CA ARG A 57 -5.97 -14.14 -20.40
C ARG A 57 -5.68 -12.94 -19.50
N ASP A 58 -6.64 -12.06 -19.32
CA ASP A 58 -6.43 -10.76 -18.69
C ASP A 58 -6.17 -10.89 -17.19
N VAL A 59 -6.86 -11.81 -16.50
CA VAL A 59 -6.64 -12.02 -15.07
C VAL A 59 -5.29 -12.70 -14.81
N LEU A 60 -4.92 -13.69 -15.64
CA LEU A 60 -3.62 -14.36 -15.50
C LEU A 60 -2.45 -13.43 -15.84
N ASP A 61 -2.57 -12.57 -16.85
CA ASP A 61 -1.53 -11.61 -17.22
C ASP A 61 -1.30 -10.58 -16.10
N VAL A 62 -2.37 -10.09 -15.47
CA VAL A 62 -2.27 -9.15 -14.33
C VAL A 62 -1.65 -9.82 -13.12
N TRP A 63 -2.03 -11.06 -12.81
CA TRP A 63 -1.44 -11.82 -11.71
C TRP A 63 0.06 -12.05 -11.96
N THR A 64 0.43 -12.47 -13.18
CA THR A 64 1.83 -12.68 -13.57
C THR A 64 2.66 -11.39 -13.44
N GLN A 65 2.10 -10.25 -13.81
CA GLN A 65 2.75 -8.96 -13.62
C GLN A 65 2.93 -8.60 -12.14
N LEU A 66 1.91 -8.83 -11.31
CA LEU A 66 1.99 -8.59 -9.88
C LEU A 66 3.06 -9.46 -9.22
N GLU A 67 3.20 -10.71 -9.65
CA GLU A 67 4.24 -11.62 -9.16
C GLU A 67 5.65 -11.15 -9.53
N LYS A 68 5.84 -10.63 -10.75
CA LYS A 68 7.12 -10.07 -11.20
C LYS A 68 7.52 -8.79 -10.48
N VAL A 69 6.55 -8.00 -10.03
CA VAL A 69 6.79 -6.72 -9.33
C VAL A 69 6.91 -6.92 -7.82
N LYS A 70 6.78 -8.17 -7.30
CA LYS A 70 7.15 -8.46 -5.91
C LYS A 70 8.60 -7.99 -5.70
N PRO A 71 8.85 -7.04 -4.80
CA PRO A 71 10.21 -6.61 -4.53
C PRO A 71 10.96 -7.82 -3.98
N THR A 72 12.00 -8.25 -4.70
CA THR A 72 13.00 -9.14 -4.14
C THR A 72 13.58 -8.41 -2.94
N VAL A 73 13.24 -8.88 -1.74
CA VAL A 73 13.93 -8.49 -0.52
C VAL A 73 15.35 -9.02 -0.68
N SER A 74 16.27 -8.14 -1.11
CA SER A 74 17.72 -8.35 -1.10
C SER A 74 18.30 -7.59 0.08
#